data_AF-A0A699UL42-F1
#
_entry.id   AF-A0A699UL42-F1
#
_cell.length_a   1.000
_cell.length_b   1.000
_cell.length_c   1.000
_cell.angle_alpha   90.00
_cell.angle_beta   90.00
_cell.angle_gamma   90.00
#
_symmetry.space_group_name_H-M   'P 1'
#
loop_
_entity.id
_entity.type
_entity.pdbx_description
1 polymer ?
#
loop_
_entity_poly.entity_id
_entity_poly.type
_entity_poly.pdbx_seq_one_letter_code
_entity_poly.pdbx_strand_id
1 'polypeptide(L)'
;IKADIATFVSKCLTCAKVKAQHQKLSGLLPKPEIPEWKWEKIIMDFVSGLPRTPSGYDSIWVIVDRLTKSARFLPMKKTDSIEKLAQLYLKEIVCRHGVPVSIISDRDSLFTSRF
;
A
#
# COMPACT_ATOMS: atom_id res chain seq x y z
N ILE A 1 -13.89 -32.69 33.01
CA ILE A 1 -12.97 -31.66 33.56
C ILE A 1 -12.25 -30.87 32.47
N LYS A 2 -11.24 -31.40 31.75
CA LYS A 2 -10.49 -30.61 30.75
C LYS A 2 -11.36 -30.11 29.58
N ALA A 3 -12.30 -30.93 29.10
CA ALA A 3 -13.23 -30.56 28.02
C ALA A 3 -14.23 -29.47 28.45
N ASP A 4 -14.71 -29.53 29.69
CA ASP A 4 -15.66 -28.53 30.23
C ASP A 4 -14.97 -27.18 30.42
N ILE A 5 -13.72 -27.20 30.91
CA ILE A 5 -12.89 -26.00 31.02
C ILE A 5 -12.62 -25.40 29.63
N ALA A 6 -12.28 -26.22 28.62
CA ALA A 6 -12.08 -25.75 27.26
C ALA A 6 -13.37 -25.12 26.68
N THR A 7 -14.52 -25.73 26.93
CA THR A 7 -15.82 -25.22 26.50
C THR A 7 -16.15 -23.89 27.18
N PHE A 8 -15.92 -23.78 28.49
CA PHE A 8 -16.10 -22.55 29.25
C PHE A 8 -15.20 -21.42 28.73
N VAL A 9 -13.90 -21.71 28.55
CA VAL A 9 -12.92 -20.75 28.04
C VAL A 9 -13.26 -20.32 26.60
N SER A 10 -13.75 -21.23 25.75
CA SER A 10 -14.15 -20.92 24.37
C SER A 10 -15.35 -19.96 24.28
N LYS A 11 -16.23 -19.95 25.27
CA LYS A 11 -17.41 -19.08 25.34
C LYS A 11 -17.16 -17.77 26.10
N CYS A 12 -16.00 -17.63 26.74
CA CYS A 12 -15.66 -16.44 27.52
C CYS A 12 -15.18 -15.29 26.61
N LEU A 13 -15.98 -14.21 26.52
CA LEU A 13 -15.65 -13.03 25.71
C LEU A 13 -14.34 -12.36 26.13
N THR A 14 -14.05 -12.31 27.43
CA THR A 14 -12.80 -11.73 27.95
C THR A 14 -11.60 -12.54 27.49
N CYS A 15 -11.69 -13.87 27.56
CA CYS A 15 -10.64 -14.75 27.05
C CYS A 15 -10.47 -14.60 25.54
N ALA A 16 -11.57 -14.56 24.77
CA ALA A 16 -11.52 -14.41 23.32
C ALA A 16 -10.92 -13.07 22.85
N LYS A 17 -11.15 -11.97 23.57
CA LYS A 17 -10.60 -10.65 23.22
C LYS A 17 -9.13 -10.47 23.62
N VAL A 18 -8.73 -11.05 24.75
CA VAL A 18 -7.40 -10.80 25.35
C VAL A 18 -6.38 -11.85 24.93
N LYS A 19 -6.79 -13.09 24.66
CA LYS A 19 -5.87 -14.15 24.25
C LYS A 19 -5.67 -14.09 22.74
N ALA A 20 -4.42 -13.87 22.33
CA ALA A 20 -4.02 -14.03 20.94
C ALA A 20 -4.26 -15.49 20.48
N GLN A 21 -4.79 -15.65 19.27
CA GLN A 21 -4.88 -16.95 18.63
C GLN A 21 -3.47 -17.37 18.21
N HIS A 22 -2.94 -18.42 18.81
CA HIS A 22 -1.61 -18.96 18.49
C HIS A 22 -1.64 -19.97 17.33
N GLN A 23 -2.76 -20.09 16.63
CA GLN A 23 -2.82 -20.89 15.41
C GLN A 23 -2.11 -20.10 14.30
N LYS A 24 -1.22 -20.77 13.57
CA LYS A 24 -0.62 -20.22 12.37
C LYS A 24 -1.74 -19.88 11.39
N LEU A 25 -1.76 -18.66 10.85
CA LEU A 25 -2.64 -18.34 9.74
C LEU A 25 -2.36 -19.34 8.61
N SER A 26 -3.36 -20.16 8.30
CA SER A 26 -3.30 -21.11 7.19
C SER A 26 -3.65 -20.40 5.90
N GLY A 27 -2.69 -20.29 4.98
CA GLY A 27 -2.91 -19.75 3.65
C GLY A 27 -1.65 -19.17 3.03
N LEU A 28 -1.46 -19.38 1.73
CA LEU A 28 -0.50 -18.59 0.96
C LEU A 28 -1.12 -17.21 0.71
N LEU A 29 -0.31 -16.16 0.82
CA LEU A 29 -0.74 -14.83 0.39
C LEU A 29 -1.15 -14.93 -1.09
N PRO A 30 -2.34 -14.43 -1.49
CA PRO A 30 -2.74 -14.44 -2.88
C PRO A 30 -1.69 -13.69 -3.68
N LYS A 31 -1.01 -14.41 -4.59
CA LYS A 31 0.01 -13.83 -5.44
C LYS A 31 -0.71 -13.15 -6.61
N PRO A 32 -0.60 -11.83 -6.75
CA PRO A 32 -1.24 -11.15 -7.87
C PRO A 32 -0.60 -11.60 -9.18
N GLU A 33 -1.43 -11.78 -10.20
CA GLU A 33 -1.00 -12.26 -11.53
C GLU A 33 0.16 -11.43 -12.09
N ILE A 34 1.04 -12.11 -12.82
CA ILE A 34 2.17 -11.48 -13.50
C ILE A 34 1.58 -10.69 -14.69
N PRO A 35 1.95 -9.41 -14.88
CA PRO A 35 1.50 -8.62 -16.02
C PRO A 35 2.09 -9.16 -17.34
N GLU A 36 1.41 -8.96 -18.45
CA GLU A 36 1.91 -9.35 -19.78
C GLU A 36 2.78 -8.26 -20.39
N TRP A 37 2.51 -6.99 -20.04
CA TRP A 37 3.24 -5.85 -20.57
C TRP A 37 3.84 -4.94 -19.50
N LYS A 38 4.92 -4.24 -19.87
CA LYS A 38 5.56 -3.24 -19.01
C LYS A 38 4.59 -2.09 -18.75
N TRP A 39 4.60 -1.56 -17.52
CA TRP A 39 3.76 -0.44 -17.09
C TRP A 39 2.25 -0.69 -17.12
N GLU A 40 1.82 -1.93 -17.38
CA GLU A 40 0.41 -2.31 -17.42
C GLU A 40 -0.18 -2.39 -16.01
N LYS A 41 0.53 -3.02 -15.07
CA LYS A 41 0.12 -3.12 -13.67
C LYS A 41 1.24 -2.55 -12.81
N ILE A 42 0.93 -1.55 -12.01
CA ILE A 42 1.93 -0.85 -11.19
C ILE A 42 1.61 -0.93 -9.70
N ILE A 43 2.63 -0.73 -8.87
CA ILE A 43 2.49 -0.58 -7.42
C ILE A 43 2.89 0.85 -7.06
N MET A 44 2.14 1.47 -6.16
CA MET A 44 2.46 2.80 -5.64
C MET A 44 2.58 2.79 -4.12
N ASP A 45 3.49 3.61 -3.61
CA ASP A 45 3.70 3.80 -2.18
C ASP A 45 4.25 5.21 -1.89
N PHE A 46 4.08 5.70 -0.66
CA PHE A 46 4.62 6.96 -0.18
C PHE A 46 5.62 6.72 0.94
N VAL A 47 6.87 7.15 0.74
CA VAL A 47 7.86 7.22 1.81
C VAL A 47 7.81 8.63 2.39
N SER A 48 7.24 8.77 3.58
CA SER A 48 7.12 10.06 4.28
C SER A 48 7.98 10.12 5.55
N GLY A 49 8.13 11.32 6.13
CA GLY A 49 8.93 11.52 7.34
C GLY A 49 10.43 11.60 7.08
N LEU A 50 10.84 11.94 5.85
CA LEU A 50 12.24 12.11 5.49
C LEU A 50 12.75 13.48 5.95
N PRO A 51 14.07 13.63 6.16
CA PRO A 51 14.67 14.93 6.38
C PRO A 51 14.33 15.89 5.25
N ARG A 52 13.90 17.10 5.61
CA ARG A 52 13.46 18.10 4.65
C ARG A 52 14.64 18.60 3.83
N THR A 53 14.53 18.52 2.50
CA THR A 53 15.50 19.08 1.57
C THR A 53 15.46 20.62 1.57
N PRO A 54 16.50 21.33 1.08
CA PRO A 54 16.49 22.79 0.95
C PRO A 54 15.34 23.34 0.09
N SER A 55 14.88 22.57 -0.90
CA SER A 55 13.71 22.88 -1.74
C SER A 55 12.36 22.53 -1.07
N GLY A 56 12.43 21.96 0.13
CA GLY A 56 11.30 21.76 1.03
C GLY A 56 10.56 20.45 0.88
N TYR A 57 11.06 19.48 0.09
CA TYR A 57 10.51 18.12 -0.02
C TYR A 57 10.85 17.29 1.21
N ASP A 58 9.87 16.54 1.70
CA ASP A 58 9.92 15.72 2.92
C ASP A 58 9.43 14.28 2.70
N SER A 59 9.03 13.96 1.46
CA SER A 59 8.41 12.69 1.10
C SER A 59 8.78 12.29 -0.33
N ILE A 60 8.71 10.99 -0.63
CA ILE A 60 8.96 10.41 -1.95
C ILE A 60 7.75 9.57 -2.35
N TRP A 61 7.23 9.83 -3.54
CA TRP A 61 6.25 8.96 -4.18
C TRP A 61 6.98 7.90 -5.02
N VAL A 62 6.79 6.64 -4.63
CA VAL A 62 7.39 5.48 -5.27
C VAL A 62 6.36 4.86 -6.21
N ILE A 63 6.73 4.69 -7.47
CA ILE A 63 5.88 4.04 -8.49
C ILE A 63 6.69 2.96 -9.17
N VAL A 64 6.27 1.71 -9.08
CA VAL A 64 7.02 0.54 -9.54
C VAL A 64 6.22 -0.25 -10.56
N ASP A 65 6.84 -0.52 -11.72
CA ASP A 65 6.32 -1.46 -12.69
C ASP A 65 6.40 -2.89 -12.15
N ARG A 66 5.27 -3.61 -12.12
CA ARG A 66 5.23 -4.95 -11.53
C ARG A 66 6.01 -5.98 -12.35
N LEU A 67 6.10 -5.79 -13.67
CA LEU A 67 6.76 -6.72 -14.58
C LEU A 67 8.29 -6.56 -14.54
N THR A 68 8.79 -5.38 -14.89
CA THR A 68 10.24 -5.12 -15.02
C THR A 68 10.92 -4.74 -13.71
N LYS A 69 10.15 -4.43 -12.65
CA LYS A 69 10.66 -3.84 -11.39
C LYS A 69 11.33 -2.48 -11.55
N SER A 70 11.16 -1.82 -12.70
CA SER A 70 11.59 -0.44 -12.89
C SER A 70 10.81 0.49 -11.96
N ALA A 71 11.51 1.35 -11.23
CA ALA A 71 10.92 2.27 -10.27
C ALA A 71 11.11 3.73 -10.67
N ARG A 72 10.09 4.55 -10.40
CA ARG A 72 10.15 6.02 -10.47
C ARG A 72 10.00 6.56 -9.05
N PHE A 73 10.95 7.40 -8.66
CA PHE A 73 10.96 8.09 -7.37
C PHE A 73 10.71 9.57 -7.63
N LEU A 74 9.55 10.06 -7.19
CA LEU A 74 9.14 11.44 -7.41
C LEU A 74 9.19 12.20 -6.08
N PRO A 75 9.93 13.31 -5.98
CA PRO A 75 9.96 14.10 -4.75
C PRO A 75 8.62 14.82 -4.58
N MET A 76 8.08 14.79 -3.36
CA MET A 76 6.83 15.47 -3.01
C MET A 76 6.88 16.06 -1.60
N LYS A 77 5.96 16.97 -1.33
CA LYS A 77 5.72 17.51 0.02
C LYS A 77 4.47 16.85 0.55
N LYS A 78 4.44 16.50 1.84
CA LYS A 78 3.23 16.00 2.49
C LYS A 78 2.06 17.01 2.42
N THR A 79 2.37 18.29 2.26
CA THR A 79 1.39 19.38 2.10
C THR A 79 1.05 19.69 0.64
N ASP A 80 1.57 18.94 -0.33
CA ASP A 80 1.18 19.13 -1.73
C ASP A 80 -0.30 18.77 -1.92
N SER A 81 -1.01 19.58 -2.71
CA SER A 81 -2.42 19.32 -3.01
C SER A 81 -2.55 18.09 -3.92
N ILE A 82 -3.71 17.44 -3.87
CA ILE A 82 -4.01 16.25 -4.68
C ILE A 82 -3.93 16.59 -6.17
N GLU A 83 -4.34 17.78 -6.58
CA GLU A 83 -4.29 18.22 -7.98
C GLU A 83 -2.84 18.30 -8.47
N LYS A 84 -1.93 18.80 -7.63
CA LYS A 84 -0.50 18.87 -7.97
C LYS A 84 0.11 17.48 -8.10
N LEU A 85 -0.27 16.55 -7.22
CA LEU A 85 0.15 15.16 -7.30
C LEU A 85 -0.40 14.48 -8.57
N ALA A 86 -1.68 14.70 -8.89
CA ALA A 86 -2.30 14.18 -10.11
C ALA A 86 -1.58 14.69 -11.38
N GLN A 87 -1.25 15.99 -11.45
CA GLN A 87 -0.48 16.54 -12.56
C GLN A 87 0.93 15.93 -12.66
N LEU A 88 1.60 15.74 -11.53
CA LEU A 88 2.92 15.10 -11.48
C LEU A 88 2.84 13.65 -11.97
N TYR A 89 1.82 12.90 -11.55
CA TYR A 89 1.57 11.53 -11.99
C TYR A 89 1.31 11.45 -13.50
N LEU A 90 0.42 12.31 -14.03
CA LEU A 90 0.14 12.35 -15.46
C LEU A 90 1.42 12.64 -16.26
N LYS A 91 2.20 13.64 -15.85
CA LYS A 91 3.43 14.03 -16.51
C LYS A 91 4.50 12.94 -16.48
N GLU A 92 4.71 12.32 -15.33
CA GLU A 92 5.84 11.43 -15.10
C GLU A 92 5.56 9.96 -15.45
N ILE A 93 4.30 9.55 -15.41
CA ILE A 93 3.88 8.17 -15.68
C ILE A 93 3.04 8.10 -16.95
N VAL A 94 1.88 8.75 -16.99
CA VAL A 94 0.91 8.57 -18.10
C VAL A 94 1.47 9.04 -19.43
N CYS A 95 2.08 10.24 -19.48
CA CYS A 95 2.68 10.77 -20.70
C CYS A 95 3.86 9.93 -21.22
N ARG A 96 4.56 9.20 -20.35
CA ARG A 96 5.77 8.43 -20.72
C ARG A 96 5.48 6.97 -21.02
N HIS A 97 4.51 6.39 -20.33
CA HIS A 97 4.29 4.95 -20.28
C HIS A 97 2.86 4.53 -20.65
N GLY A 98 1.93 5.49 -20.76
CA GLY A 98 0.51 5.22 -20.94
C GLY A 98 -0.23 5.07 -19.60
N VAL A 99 -1.54 4.87 -19.69
CA VAL A 99 -2.39 4.65 -18.51
C VAL A 99 -2.27 3.19 -18.07
N PRO A 100 -1.90 2.91 -16.80
CA PRO A 100 -1.87 1.54 -16.30
C PRO A 100 -3.28 0.97 -16.21
N VAL A 101 -3.40 -0.33 -16.45
CA VAL A 101 -4.64 -1.11 -16.30
C VAL A 101 -5.02 -1.27 -14.84
N SER A 102 -4.04 -1.42 -13.94
CA SER A 102 -4.29 -1.53 -12.49
C SER A 102 -3.16 -0.91 -11.67
N ILE A 103 -3.56 -0.39 -10.51
CA ILE A 103 -2.68 0.18 -9.51
C ILE A 103 -2.94 -0.56 -8.20
N ILE A 104 -1.88 -1.05 -7.56
CA ILE A 104 -1.93 -1.57 -6.19
C ILE A 104 -1.25 -0.54 -5.30
N SER A 105 -1.98 -0.01 -4.32
CA SER A 105 -1.45 0.88 -3.29
C SER A 105 -1.83 0.36 -1.91
N ASP A 106 -1.26 0.96 -0.87
CA ASP A 106 -1.78 0.81 0.47
C ASP A 106 -3.06 1.64 0.66
N ARG A 107 -3.52 1.76 1.92
CA ARG A 107 -4.71 2.54 2.28
C ARG A 107 -4.36 3.94 2.78
N ASP A 108 -3.27 4.54 2.31
CA ASP A 108 -2.96 5.92 2.67
C ASP A 108 -4.14 6.83 2.29
N SER A 109 -4.41 7.80 3.15
CA SER A 109 -5.38 8.88 2.95
C SER A 109 -5.20 9.59 1.59
N LEU A 110 -3.96 9.71 1.10
CA LEU A 110 -3.67 10.33 -0.19
C LEU A 110 -4.22 9.54 -1.38
N PHE A 111 -4.36 8.21 -1.26
CA PHE A 111 -4.98 7.36 -2.29
C PHE A 111 -6.49 7.17 -2.10
N THR A 112 -6.96 7.28 -0.86
CA THR A 112 -8.36 6.97 -0.49
C THR A 112 -9.24 8.21 -0.32
N SER A 113 -8.68 9.41 -0.41
CA SER A 113 -9.43 10.67 -0.36
C SER A 113 -10.47 10.73 -1.47
N ARG A 114 -11.69 11.17 -1.12
CA ARG A 114 -12.82 11.35 -2.04
C ARG A 114 -12.92 12.78 -2.58
N PHE A 115 -11.79 13.48 -2.66
CA PHE A 115 -11.67 14.95 -2.75
C PHE A 115 -11.80 15.63 -1.37
#